data_AF-A0A538GNF6-F1
#
_entry.id   AF-A0A538GNF6-F1
#
_cell.length_a   1.000
_cell.length_b   1.000
_cell.length_c   1.000
_cell.angle_alpha   90.00
_cell.angle_beta   90.00
_cell.angle_gamma   90.00
#
_symmetry.space_group_name_H-M   'P 1'
#
loop_
_entity.id
_entity.type
_entity.pdbx_description
1 polymer ?
#
loop_
_entity_poly.entity_id
_entity_poly.type
_entity_poly.pdbx_seq_one_letter_code
_entity_poly.pdbx_strand_id
1 'polypeptide(L)'
;MPRRRIGAVIALAAALALAAFLGGYLAGQNGSEKFSLFHSEPLHGVGAGRSASGTIDIGKLDSEGNWPLKLIVHHLPAAPKNGYYEMFLTSHGKIAATCGTFAVHGQSATVRLNAPYDLRLFNGWVVTMERPGNPAHEVLLTTA
;
A
#
# COMPACT_ATOMS: atom_id res chain seq x y z
N MET A 1 0.35 -56.22 -10.35
CA MET A 1 0.35 -55.02 -11.21
C MET A 1 -0.11 -53.75 -10.46
N PRO A 2 0.64 -53.20 -9.47
CA PRO A 2 0.20 -52.00 -8.73
C PRO A 2 0.83 -50.69 -9.26
N ARG A 3 2.05 -50.75 -9.82
CA ARG A 3 2.85 -49.57 -10.20
C ARG A 3 2.23 -48.70 -11.30
N ARG A 4 1.51 -49.31 -12.25
CA ARG A 4 0.84 -48.59 -13.36
C ARG A 4 -0.38 -47.79 -12.92
N ARG A 5 -1.12 -48.27 -11.92
CA ARG A 5 -2.32 -47.58 -11.40
C ARG A 5 -1.94 -46.37 -10.56
N ILE A 6 -0.85 -46.46 -9.80
CA ILE A 6 -0.31 -45.36 -9.00
C ILE A 6 0.15 -44.21 -9.90
N GLY A 7 0.86 -44.49 -11.00
CA GLY A 7 1.29 -43.46 -11.94
C GLY A 7 0.13 -42.71 -12.60
N ALA A 8 -0.94 -43.41 -12.98
CA ALA A 8 -2.13 -42.80 -13.57
C ALA A 8 -2.88 -41.89 -12.58
N VAL A 9 -3.00 -42.31 -11.32
CA VAL A 9 -3.62 -41.50 -10.26
C VAL A 9 -2.80 -40.24 -9.97
N ILE A 10 -1.48 -40.36 -9.90
CA ILE A 10 -0.58 -39.20 -9.69
C ILE A 10 -0.69 -38.22 -10.86
N ALA A 11 -0.69 -38.71 -12.11
CA ALA A 11 -0.82 -37.86 -13.29
C ALA A 11 -2.16 -37.10 -13.32
N LEU A 12 -3.25 -37.77 -12.96
CA LEU A 12 -4.57 -37.13 -12.86
C LEU A 12 -4.61 -36.07 -11.76
N ALA A 13 -4.08 -36.38 -10.57
CA ALA A 13 -4.02 -35.43 -9.47
C ALA A 13 -3.17 -34.19 -9.83
N ALA A 14 -2.03 -34.39 -10.50
CA ALA A 14 -1.17 -33.31 -10.96
C ALA A 14 -1.88 -32.42 -12.01
N ALA A 15 -2.61 -33.03 -12.96
CA ALA A 15 -3.38 -32.29 -13.95
C ALA A 15 -4.49 -31.45 -13.31
N LEU A 16 -5.22 -32.01 -12.33
CA LEU A 16 -6.26 -31.28 -11.59
C LEU A 16 -5.67 -30.13 -10.76
N ALA A 17 -4.56 -30.36 -10.07
CA ALA A 17 -3.86 -29.32 -9.31
C ALA A 17 -3.37 -28.18 -10.21
N LEU A 18 -2.80 -28.51 -11.39
CA LEU A 18 -2.34 -27.52 -12.35
C LEU A 18 -3.52 -26.73 -12.94
N ALA A 19 -4.62 -27.38 -13.27
CA ALA A 19 -5.83 -26.71 -13.77
C ALA A 19 -6.43 -25.76 -12.73
N ALA A 20 -6.52 -26.18 -11.47
CA ALA A 20 -6.99 -25.35 -10.37
C ALA A 20 -6.04 -24.16 -10.12
N PHE A 21 -4.72 -24.38 -10.13
CA PHE A 21 -3.72 -23.34 -9.97
C PHE A 21 -3.78 -22.31 -11.11
N LEU A 22 -3.79 -22.75 -12.37
CA LEU A 22 -3.86 -21.87 -13.52
C LEU A 22 -5.19 -21.11 -13.57
N GLY A 23 -6.30 -21.77 -13.27
CA GLY A 23 -7.61 -21.14 -13.14
C GLY A 23 -7.61 -20.04 -12.08
N GLY A 24 -7.08 -20.33 -10.89
CA GLY A 24 -6.95 -19.34 -9.81
C GLY A 24 -5.99 -18.21 -10.17
N TYR A 25 -4.84 -18.51 -10.79
CA TYR A 25 -3.83 -17.53 -11.18
C TYR A 25 -4.36 -16.54 -12.23
N LEU A 26 -5.02 -17.05 -13.27
CA LEU A 26 -5.61 -16.22 -14.34
C LEU A 26 -6.81 -15.41 -13.83
N ALA A 27 -7.65 -15.99 -12.96
CA ALA A 27 -8.74 -15.25 -12.32
C ALA A 27 -8.21 -14.12 -11.42
N GLY A 28 -7.12 -14.38 -10.67
CA GLY A 28 -6.48 -13.39 -9.81
C GLY A 28 -5.83 -12.23 -10.57
N GLN A 29 -5.30 -12.46 -11.78
CA GLN A 29 -4.72 -11.39 -12.60
C GLN A 29 -5.75 -10.32 -13.04
N ASN A 30 -7.02 -10.72 -13.20
CA ASN A 30 -8.09 -9.79 -13.56
C ASN A 30 -8.66 -9.02 -12.35
N GLY A 31 -8.23 -9.36 -11.14
CA GLY A 31 -8.67 -8.78 -9.88
C GLY A 31 -8.00 -7.47 -9.49
N SER A 32 -7.48 -6.68 -10.44
CA SER A 32 -7.15 -5.29 -10.14
C SER A 32 -8.47 -4.54 -9.98
N GLU A 33 -8.90 -4.29 -8.73
CA GLU A 33 -9.97 -3.33 -8.49
C GLU A 33 -9.69 -2.07 -9.30
N LYS A 34 -10.66 -1.69 -10.15
CA LYS A 34 -10.58 -0.46 -10.93
C LYS A 34 -10.59 0.69 -9.95
N PHE A 35 -9.41 1.21 -9.66
CA PHE A 35 -9.25 2.40 -8.83
C PHE A 35 -10.00 3.56 -9.49
N SER A 36 -11.15 3.91 -8.92
CA SER A 36 -11.94 5.05 -9.38
C SER A 36 -11.51 6.26 -8.59
N LEU A 37 -10.70 7.13 -9.20
CA LEU A 37 -10.25 8.37 -8.59
C LEU A 37 -11.45 9.25 -8.20
N PHE A 38 -11.45 9.72 -6.96
CA PHE A 38 -12.38 10.70 -6.43
C PHE A 38 -11.71 12.07 -6.30
N HIS A 39 -10.52 12.12 -5.70
CA HIS A 39 -9.79 13.35 -5.45
C HIS A 39 -8.28 13.08 -5.41
N SER A 40 -7.45 14.10 -5.62
CA SER A 40 -5.99 13.97 -5.55
C SER A 40 -5.40 15.12 -4.74
N GLU A 41 -4.51 14.79 -3.81
CA GLU A 41 -3.86 15.75 -2.92
C GLU A 41 -2.33 15.73 -3.12
N PRO A 42 -1.69 16.88 -3.38
CA PRO A 42 -0.24 16.95 -3.46
C PRO A 42 0.39 16.87 -2.06
N LEU A 43 1.54 16.23 -1.99
CA LEU A 43 2.37 16.15 -0.79
C LEU A 43 3.69 16.89 -1.03
N HIS A 44 4.06 17.74 -0.07
CA HIS A 44 5.28 18.55 -0.11
C HIS A 44 6.30 18.06 0.91
N GLY A 45 7.57 18.07 0.50
CA GLY A 45 8.72 17.70 1.32
C GLY A 45 9.01 18.65 2.46
N VAL A 46 9.21 18.10 3.65
CA VAL A 46 9.59 18.84 4.87
C VAL A 46 10.72 18.14 5.61
N GLY A 47 11.38 18.85 6.54
CA GLY A 47 12.44 18.28 7.37
C GLY A 47 13.57 17.63 6.54
N ALA A 48 13.91 16.39 6.86
CA ALA A 48 14.87 15.58 6.10
C ALA A 48 14.38 15.20 4.70
N GLY A 49 13.06 15.25 4.46
CA GLY A 49 12.41 14.97 3.18
C GLY A 49 12.21 16.19 2.28
N ARG A 50 12.91 17.31 2.50
CA ARG A 50 12.67 18.57 1.76
C ARG A 50 12.76 18.48 0.23
N SER A 51 13.56 17.54 -0.30
CA SER A 51 13.66 17.27 -1.74
C SER A 51 12.62 16.26 -2.24
N ALA A 52 11.87 15.63 -1.33
CA ALA A 52 10.85 14.67 -1.65
C ALA A 52 9.54 15.35 -2.05
N SER A 53 8.74 14.63 -2.82
CA SER A 53 7.38 15.03 -3.18
C SER A 53 6.49 13.82 -3.30
N GLY A 54 5.19 14.05 -3.33
CA GLY A 54 4.26 12.98 -3.62
C GLY A 54 2.88 13.48 -4.02
N THR A 55 2.02 12.50 -4.27
CA THR A 55 0.60 12.72 -4.54
C THR A 55 -0.18 11.57 -3.94
N ILE A 56 -1.30 11.89 -3.31
CA ILE A 56 -2.27 10.92 -2.81
C ILE A 56 -3.46 10.97 -3.74
N ASP A 57 -3.61 9.94 -4.56
CA ASP A 57 -4.86 9.71 -5.25
C ASP A 57 -5.81 9.00 -4.27
N ILE A 58 -6.94 9.63 -4.00
CA ILE A 58 -8.01 9.12 -3.13
C ILE A 58 -9.09 8.53 -4.05
N GLY A 59 -9.38 7.25 -3.88
CA GLY A 59 -10.44 6.55 -4.60
C GLY A 59 -11.83 6.90 -4.07
N LYS A 60 -12.88 6.54 -4.81
CA LYS A 60 -14.24 6.56 -4.28
C LYS A 60 -14.36 5.61 -3.09
N LEU A 61 -15.16 6.01 -2.10
CA LEU A 61 -15.54 5.16 -0.97
C LEU A 61 -16.10 3.83 -1.50
N ASP A 62 -15.54 2.72 -1.03
CA ASP A 62 -15.99 1.39 -1.40
C ASP A 62 -17.27 0.97 -0.65
N SER A 63 -17.81 -0.20 -0.98
CA SER A 63 -19.02 -0.73 -0.32
C SER A 63 -18.81 -1.05 1.16
N GLU A 64 -17.57 -1.25 1.59
CA GLU A 64 -17.19 -1.61 2.95
C GLU A 64 -16.83 -0.37 3.78
N GLY A 65 -16.97 0.84 3.21
CA GLY A 65 -16.71 2.10 3.89
C GLY A 65 -15.23 2.45 3.98
N ASN A 66 -14.38 1.86 3.15
CA ASN A 66 -12.99 2.27 3.05
C ASN A 66 -12.74 3.25 1.92
N TRP A 67 -11.72 4.09 2.11
CA TRP A 67 -11.16 4.93 1.05
C TRP A 67 -9.90 4.26 0.49
N PRO A 68 -9.95 3.69 -0.73
CA PRO A 68 -8.76 3.18 -1.39
C PRO A 68 -7.81 4.33 -1.68
N LEU A 69 -6.53 4.17 -1.36
CA LEU A 69 -5.51 5.19 -1.60
C LEU A 69 -4.46 4.66 -2.55
N LYS A 70 -3.97 5.53 -3.44
CA LYS A 70 -2.79 5.29 -4.27
C LYS A 70 -1.80 6.42 -4.02
N LEU A 71 -0.79 6.12 -3.21
CA LEU A 71 0.28 7.02 -2.86
C LEU A 71 1.41 6.91 -3.90
N ILE A 72 1.79 8.03 -4.50
CA ILE A 72 2.92 8.15 -5.40
C ILE A 72 3.95 9.04 -4.70
N VAL A 73 5.18 8.56 -4.56
CA VAL A 73 6.25 9.29 -3.87
C VAL A 73 7.52 9.33 -4.71
N HIS A 74 8.25 10.42 -4.55
CA HIS A 74 9.52 10.68 -5.24
C HIS A 74 10.56 11.19 -4.25
N HIS A 75 11.80 10.75 -4.41
CA HIS A 75 13.00 11.21 -3.70
C HIS A 75 12.89 11.18 -2.16
N LEU A 76 12.17 10.20 -1.59
CA LEU A 76 12.22 9.96 -0.15
C LEU A 76 13.65 9.57 0.27
N PRO A 77 14.18 10.13 1.38
CA PRO A 77 15.48 9.73 1.92
C PRO A 77 15.47 8.25 2.29
N ALA A 78 16.51 7.49 1.94
CA ALA A 78 16.54 6.06 2.19
C ALA A 78 16.23 5.70 3.66
N ALA A 79 15.30 4.77 3.86
CA ALA A 79 14.96 4.28 5.19
C ALA A 79 16.18 3.57 5.81
N PRO A 80 16.42 3.73 7.13
CA PRO A 80 17.48 3.01 7.82
C PRO A 80 17.22 1.50 7.80
N LYS A 81 18.22 0.71 8.20
CA LYS A 81 18.06 -0.74 8.33
C LYS A 81 16.86 -1.07 9.23
N ASN A 82 15.96 -1.91 8.72
CA ASN A 82 14.70 -2.29 9.37
C ASN A 82 13.71 -1.13 9.60
N GLY A 83 13.96 0.05 9.03
CA GLY A 83 13.01 1.16 8.97
C GLY A 83 12.02 0.98 7.82
N TYR A 84 10.93 1.73 7.90
CA TYR A 84 9.88 1.76 6.90
C TYR A 84 9.25 3.16 6.87
N TYR A 85 8.37 3.39 5.93
CA TYR A 85 7.53 4.59 5.91
C TYR A 85 6.12 4.23 6.33
N GLU A 86 5.44 5.20 6.92
CA GLU A 86 4.04 5.07 7.25
C GLU A 86 3.30 6.32 6.82
N MET A 87 2.07 6.14 6.35
CA MET A 87 1.20 7.24 6.00
C MET A 87 0.15 7.40 7.09
N PHE A 88 -0.09 8.63 7.50
CA PHE A 88 -1.07 8.96 8.51
C PHE A 88 -2.02 10.05 8.04
N LEU A 89 -3.24 10.00 8.55
CA LEU A 89 -4.15 11.13 8.63
C LEU A 89 -3.75 12.03 9.79
N THR A 90 -3.92 13.33 9.61
CA THR A 90 -3.75 14.33 10.66
C THR A 90 -5.06 15.03 11.01
N SER A 91 -5.18 15.41 12.27
CA SER A 91 -6.26 16.26 12.78
C SER A 91 -5.64 17.38 13.61
N HIS A 92 -5.93 18.63 13.26
CA HIS A 92 -5.35 19.81 13.89
C HIS A 92 -3.80 19.78 13.92
N GLY A 93 -3.19 19.30 12.83
CA GLY A 93 -1.72 19.23 12.69
C GLY A 93 -1.05 18.11 13.49
N LYS A 94 -1.82 17.21 14.12
CA LYS A 94 -1.30 16.05 14.85
C LYS A 94 -1.65 14.76 14.13
N ILE A 95 -0.73 13.80 14.12
CA ILE A 95 -0.98 12.43 13.65
C ILE A 95 -2.15 11.84 14.45
N ALA A 96 -3.14 11.29 13.74
CA ALA A 96 -4.38 10.84 14.34
C ALA A 96 -4.73 9.38 13.99
N ALA A 97 -4.49 8.94 12.75
CA ALA A 97 -4.81 7.57 12.33
C ALA A 97 -3.86 7.07 11.23
N THR A 98 -3.51 5.78 11.25
CA THR A 98 -2.64 5.15 10.25
C THR A 98 -3.41 4.75 9.00
N CYS A 99 -2.80 4.93 7.84
CA CYS A 99 -3.30 4.45 6.54
C CYS A 99 -2.49 3.25 6.01
N GLY A 100 -1.49 2.80 6.77
CA GLY A 100 -0.64 1.67 6.46
C GLY A 100 0.83 2.04 6.22
N THR A 101 1.65 1.00 6.20
CA THR A 101 3.11 1.09 6.08
C THR A 101 3.58 0.64 4.70
N PHE A 102 4.76 1.10 4.30
CA PHE A 102 5.37 0.73 3.02
C PHE A 102 6.89 0.87 3.02
N ALA A 103 7.51 0.25 2.02
CA ALA A 103 8.92 0.39 1.72
C ALA A 103 9.11 1.00 0.34
N VAL A 104 10.24 1.69 0.15
CA VAL A 104 10.64 2.25 -1.14
C VAL A 104 11.99 1.68 -1.52
N HIS A 105 12.07 1.17 -2.73
CA HIS A 105 13.34 0.79 -3.37
C HIS A 105 13.60 1.76 -4.52
N GLY A 106 14.74 2.44 -4.50
CA GLY A 106 15.09 3.46 -5.50
C GLY A 106 14.52 4.84 -5.20
N GLN A 107 14.32 5.64 -6.24
CA GLN A 107 13.96 7.06 -6.11
C GLN A 107 12.45 7.34 -6.17
N SER A 108 11.62 6.34 -6.48
CA SER A 108 10.17 6.53 -6.58
C SER A 108 9.43 5.24 -6.28
N ALA A 109 8.20 5.37 -5.76
CA ALA A 109 7.32 4.24 -5.54
C ALA A 109 5.86 4.64 -5.77
N THR A 110 5.06 3.65 -6.15
CA THR A 110 3.59 3.73 -6.13
C THR A 110 3.07 2.63 -5.23
N VAL A 111 2.28 3.00 -4.23
CA VAL A 111 1.80 2.12 -3.17
C VAL A 111 0.29 2.21 -3.08
N ARG A 112 -0.38 1.07 -2.88
CA ARG A 112 -1.80 1.03 -2.52
C ARG A 112 -1.93 0.94 -1.01
N LEU A 113 -2.73 1.82 -0.45
CA LEU A 113 -3.02 1.93 0.97
C LEU A 113 -4.53 2.04 1.15
N ASN A 114 -4.99 2.09 2.40
CA ASN A 114 -6.42 2.16 2.70
C ASN A 114 -6.67 3.04 3.91
N ALA A 115 -7.72 3.86 3.87
CA ALA A 115 -8.18 4.63 5.02
C ALA A 115 -9.61 4.22 5.40
N PRO A 116 -9.78 3.37 6.43
CA PRO A 116 -11.09 2.91 6.90
C PRO A 116 -11.74 3.92 7.87
N TYR A 117 -11.78 5.21 7.50
CA TYR A 117 -12.21 6.29 8.39
C TYR A 117 -13.15 7.29 7.73
N ASP A 118 -13.88 8.04 8.55
CA ASP A 118 -14.57 9.24 8.09
C ASP A 118 -13.56 10.37 7.88
N LEU A 119 -13.16 10.60 6.62
CA LEU A 119 -12.15 11.61 6.26
C LEU A 119 -12.56 13.03 6.65
N ARG A 120 -13.84 13.31 6.92
CA ARG A 120 -14.32 14.64 7.37
C ARG A 120 -13.78 15.04 8.75
N LEU A 121 -13.27 14.08 9.53
CA LEU A 121 -12.70 14.32 10.87
C LEU A 121 -11.21 14.71 10.83
N PHE A 122 -10.61 14.69 9.65
CA PHE A 122 -9.19 14.91 9.42
C PHE A 122 -8.99 16.09 8.49
N ASN A 123 -7.86 16.77 8.62
CA ASN A 123 -7.56 17.98 7.86
C ASN A 123 -6.22 17.91 7.12
N GLY A 124 -5.59 16.75 7.08
CA GLY A 124 -4.36 16.55 6.35
C GLY A 124 -3.85 15.13 6.39
N TRP A 125 -2.71 14.97 5.75
CA TRP A 125 -2.00 13.72 5.54
C TRP A 125 -0.51 13.97 5.71
N VAL A 126 0.18 12.98 6.27
CA VAL A 126 1.65 12.97 6.38
C VAL A 126 2.21 11.62 5.99
N VAL A 127 3.45 11.63 5.49
CA VAL A 127 4.29 10.43 5.38
C VAL A 127 5.46 10.60 6.32
N THR A 128 5.73 9.57 7.11
CA THR A 128 6.79 9.55 8.12
C THR A 128 7.84 8.51 7.79
N MET A 129 9.04 8.66 8.36
CA MET A 129 10.05 7.59 8.43
C MET A 129 10.06 7.00 9.85
N GLU A 130 9.71 5.72 9.94
CA GLU A 130 9.66 4.98 11.19
C GLU A 130 10.96 4.20 11.40
N ARG A 131 11.46 4.24 12.64
CA ARG A 131 12.71 3.56 13.03
C ARG A 131 12.46 2.58 14.18
N PRO A 132 13.00 1.36 14.12
CA PRO A 132 12.90 0.42 15.23
C PRO A 132 13.40 1.04 16.54
N GLY A 133 12.59 0.96 17.59
CA GLY A 133 12.95 1.45 18.92
C GLY A 133 12.88 2.97 19.10
N ASN A 134 12.45 3.73 18.09
CA ASN A 134 12.19 5.16 18.21
C ASN A 134 10.68 5.42 18.13
N PRO A 135 10.05 5.98 19.18
CA PRO A 135 8.62 6.29 19.16
C PRO A 135 8.29 7.57 18.36
N ALA A 136 9.29 8.30 17.88
CA ALA A 136 9.07 9.55 17.17
C ALA A 136 8.80 9.31 15.68
N HIS A 137 7.65 9.83 15.22
CA HIS A 137 7.27 9.88 13.81
C HIS A 137 7.97 11.05 13.11
N GLU A 138 9.06 10.79 12.37
CA GLU A 138 9.74 11.83 11.61
C GLU A 138 8.95 12.13 10.32
N VAL A 139 8.24 13.26 10.29
CA VAL A 139 7.46 13.69 9.12
C VAL A 139 8.39 14.11 7.98
N LEU A 140 8.18 13.52 6.81
CA LEU A 140 8.93 13.79 5.58
C LEU A 140 8.10 14.47 4.50
N LEU A 141 6.81 14.12 4.42
CA LEU A 141 5.87 14.72 3.49
C LEU A 141 4.61 15.17 4.23
N THR A 142 3.99 16.25 3.77
CA THR A 142 2.74 16.79 4.32
C THR A 142 1.88 17.46 3.24
N THR A 143 0.57 17.49 3.48
CA THR A 143 -0.41 18.28 2.70
C THR A 143 -0.59 19.71 3.23
N ALA A 144 -0.17 19.96 4.47
CA ALA A 144 -0.19 21.27 5.13
C ALA A 144 0.96 22.19 4.70
#